data_AF-A0A376U976-F1
#
_entry.id   AF-A0A376U976-F1
#
_cell.length_a   1.000
_cell.length_b   1.000
_cell.length_c   1.000
_cell.angle_alpha   90.00
_cell.angle_beta   90.00
_cell.angle_gamma   90.00
#
_symmetry.space_group_name_H-M   'P 1'
#
loop_
_entity.id
_entity.type
_entity.pdbx_description
1 polymer ?
#
loop_
_entity_poly.entity_id
_entity_poly.type
_entity_poly.pdbx_seq_one_letter_code
_entity_poly.pdbx_strand_id
1 'polypeptide(L)'
;MSAPQLYVGQEARFGDKVVAVQNQQGKTRLEIATVPLDSGARPTLGEPSRGRIYADVNGFLDPVDFRGQLVTVVGPITGAVDGKIGNTPYKFMVMQVTGYKRWHLTQQVIMPPQPIDPWFYGGRGWPYGYGGWGWYNPGPARVQTVVTE
;
A
#
# COMPACT_ATOMS: atom_id res chain seq x y z
N MET A 1 -13.15 -3.89 16.36
CA MET A 1 -12.05 -4.46 17.17
C MET A 1 -12.48 -4.40 18.63
N SER A 2 -12.82 -5.54 19.23
CA SER A 2 -13.30 -5.60 20.61
C SER A 2 -12.10 -5.67 21.56
N ALA A 3 -11.93 -4.65 22.40
CA ALA A 3 -10.90 -4.52 23.45
C ALA A 3 -9.41 -4.33 23.02
N PRO A 4 -9.05 -3.20 22.37
CA PRO A 4 -7.65 -2.84 22.09
C PRO A 4 -6.74 -2.74 23.34
N GLN A 5 -7.33 -2.57 24.52
CA GLN A 5 -6.60 -2.52 25.80
C GLN A 5 -5.91 -3.84 26.18
N LEU A 6 -6.35 -4.98 25.63
CA LEU A 6 -5.74 -6.28 25.89
C LEU A 6 -4.39 -6.47 25.17
N TYR A 7 -4.10 -5.61 24.19
CA TYR A 7 -2.93 -5.72 23.33
C TYR A 7 -1.87 -4.65 23.63
N VAL A 8 -2.04 -3.85 24.70
CA VAL A 8 -1.05 -2.84 25.10
C VAL A 8 0.29 -3.49 25.39
N GLY A 9 1.35 -2.90 24.84
CA GLY A 9 2.72 -3.40 24.91
C GLY A 9 3.09 -4.40 23.81
N GLN A 10 2.12 -4.91 23.04
CA GLN A 10 2.43 -5.79 21.91
C GLN A 10 2.89 -4.96 20.71
N GLU A 11 3.96 -5.42 20.07
CA GLU A 11 4.38 -4.94 18.75
C GLU A 11 3.33 -5.31 17.70
N ALA A 12 2.93 -4.32 16.91
CA ALA A 12 1.93 -4.52 15.88
C ALA A 12 2.30 -3.75 14.62
N ARG A 13 1.75 -4.22 13.50
CA ARG A 13 1.95 -3.62 12.19
C ARG A 13 0.60 -3.36 11.54
N PHE A 14 0.40 -2.14 11.10
CA PHE A 14 -0.83 -1.71 10.45
C PHE A 14 -0.48 -0.79 9.28
N GLY A 15 -1.36 -0.70 8.30
CA GLY A 15 -1.15 0.20 7.19
C GLY A 15 -2.40 0.32 6.33
N ASP A 16 -2.34 1.31 5.43
CA ASP A 16 -3.22 1.66 4.31
C ASP A 16 -3.22 3.20 4.18
N LYS A 17 -4.33 3.81 3.74
CA LYS A 17 -4.44 5.23 3.50
C LYS A 17 -4.47 6.02 4.81
N VAL A 18 -3.62 7.04 4.89
CA VAL A 18 -3.69 8.07 5.93
C VAL A 18 -4.87 8.99 5.64
N VAL A 19 -5.89 8.95 6.49
CA VAL A 19 -7.12 9.74 6.34
C VAL A 19 -6.94 11.16 6.86
N ALA A 20 -6.21 11.31 7.96
CA ALA A 20 -5.93 12.60 8.57
C ALA A 20 -4.55 12.63 9.22
N VAL A 21 -3.97 13.83 9.31
CA VAL A 21 -2.71 14.12 9.97
C VAL A 21 -2.95 15.24 10.97
N GLN A 22 -2.51 15.04 12.20
CA GLN A 22 -2.63 16.02 13.28
C GLN A 22 -1.24 16.24 13.90
N ASN A 23 -0.64 17.40 13.66
CA ASN A 23 0.61 17.77 14.32
C ASN A 23 0.30 18.28 15.74
N GLN A 24 1.00 17.71 16.72
CA GLN A 24 0.94 18.10 18.12
C GLN A 24 2.34 18.53 18.58
N GLN A 25 2.45 19.07 19.79
CA GLN A 25 3.74 19.46 20.33
C GLN A 25 4.64 18.22 20.47
N GLY A 26 5.72 18.17 19.67
CA GLY A 26 6.73 17.10 19.69
C GLY A 26 6.36 15.80 18.97
N LYS A 27 5.16 15.66 18.41
CA LYS A 27 4.73 14.44 17.69
C LYS A 27 3.69 14.71 16.61
N THR A 28 3.55 13.78 15.67
CA THR A 28 2.53 13.81 14.63
C THR A 28 1.66 12.56 14.73
N ARG A 29 0.35 12.77 14.84
CA ARG A 29 -0.64 11.70 14.89
C ARG A 29 -1.22 11.46 13.49
N LEU A 30 -1.08 10.24 13.00
CA LEU A 30 -1.68 9.79 11.76
C LEU A 30 -2.94 8.99 12.06
N GLU A 31 -4.06 9.34 11.43
CA GLU A 31 -5.26 8.50 11.40
C GLU A 31 -5.21 7.60 10.18
N ILE A 32 -5.06 6.29 10.38
CA ILE A 32 -4.88 5.30 9.30
C ILE A 32 -6.10 4.38 9.26
N ALA A 33 -6.69 4.22 8.08
CA ALA A 33 -7.80 3.30 7.85
C ALA A 33 -7.29 1.91 7.51
N THR A 34 -7.13 1.03 8.48
CA THR A 34 -6.35 -0.22 8.31
C THR A 34 -7.00 -1.22 7.38
N VAL A 35 -6.18 -1.89 6.57
CA VAL A 35 -6.56 -3.03 5.70
C VAL A 35 -5.63 -4.22 5.96
N PRO A 36 -5.91 -5.43 5.43
CA PRO A 36 -4.95 -6.52 5.48
C PRO A 36 -3.64 -6.11 4.80
N LEU A 37 -2.50 -6.55 5.36
CA LEU A 37 -1.20 -6.38 4.74
C LEU A 37 -0.77 -7.69 4.07
N ASP A 38 -0.05 -7.59 2.96
CA ASP A 38 0.61 -8.73 2.33
C ASP A 38 1.90 -9.13 3.06
N SER A 39 2.59 -10.17 2.55
CA SER A 39 3.86 -10.64 3.11
C SER A 39 4.98 -9.59 3.07
N GLY A 40 4.91 -8.63 2.14
CA GLY A 40 5.81 -7.49 2.01
C GLY A 40 5.39 -6.28 2.85
N ALA A 41 4.39 -6.44 3.73
CA ALA A 41 3.82 -5.38 4.55
C ALA A 41 3.12 -4.27 3.74
N ARG A 42 2.73 -4.54 2.49
CA ARG A 42 2.00 -3.60 1.64
C ARG A 42 0.51 -3.70 1.93
N PRO A 43 -0.22 -2.57 1.98
CA PRO A 43 -1.67 -2.60 2.07
C PRO A 43 -2.28 -3.29 0.83
N THR A 44 -3.15 -4.28 1.06
CA THR A 44 -3.86 -4.95 -0.03
C THR A 44 -4.89 -4.00 -0.63
N LEU A 45 -4.72 -3.67 -1.92
CA LEU A 45 -5.60 -2.74 -2.63
C LEU A 45 -7.00 -3.34 -2.84
N GLY A 46 -8.03 -2.51 -2.68
CA GLY A 46 -9.43 -2.88 -2.93
C GLY A 46 -10.13 -3.58 -1.76
N GLU A 47 -9.40 -3.88 -0.67
CA GLU A 47 -9.99 -4.44 0.54
C GLU A 47 -10.73 -3.37 1.36
N PRO A 48 -11.86 -3.72 2.00
CA PRO A 48 -12.52 -2.81 2.92
C PRO A 48 -11.70 -2.57 4.18
N SER A 49 -11.76 -1.36 4.72
CA SER A 49 -11.09 -1.03 5.98
C SER A 49 -11.68 -1.84 7.14
N ARG A 50 -10.79 -2.44 7.94
CA ARG A 50 -11.12 -3.21 9.16
C ARG A 50 -11.30 -2.33 10.39
N GLY A 51 -10.90 -1.06 10.31
CA GLY A 51 -10.98 -0.10 11.40
C GLY A 51 -10.05 1.09 11.20
N ARG A 52 -10.07 2.04 12.15
CA ARG A 52 -9.15 3.17 12.15
C ARG A 52 -8.29 3.18 13.40
N ILE A 53 -7.03 3.54 13.23
CA ILE A 53 -6.08 3.63 14.33
C ILE A 53 -5.45 5.01 14.36
N TYR A 54 -4.92 5.37 15.52
CA TYR A 54 -3.99 6.47 15.67
C TYR A 54 -2.57 5.95 15.79
N ALA A 55 -1.70 6.42 14.90
CA ALA A 55 -0.29 6.12 14.90
C ALA A 55 0.48 7.40 15.26
N ASP A 56 1.07 7.42 16.46
CA ASP A 56 1.83 8.56 16.97
C ASP A 56 3.30 8.43 16.55
N VAL A 57 3.75 9.32 15.67
CA VAL A 57 5.13 9.42 15.21
C VAL A 57 5.84 10.51 15.99
N ASN A 58 7.02 10.23 16.54
CA ASN A 58 7.83 11.25 17.20
C ASN A 58 8.35 12.26 16.17
N GLY A 59 8.18 13.55 16.45
CA GLY A 59 8.56 14.63 15.55
C GLY A 59 7.47 15.08 14.58
N PHE A 60 7.87 15.94 13.65
CA PHE A 60 6.98 16.56 12.67
C PHE A 60 6.94 15.75 11.37
N LEU A 61 5.75 15.47 10.87
CA LEU A 61 5.50 15.00 9.51
C LEU A 61 4.59 16.00 8.79
N ASP A 62 4.93 16.37 7.56
CA ASP A 62 4.13 17.31 6.76
C ASP A 62 2.81 16.66 6.32
N PRO A 63 1.64 17.24 6.64
CA PRO A 63 0.36 16.72 6.17
C PRO A 63 0.25 16.56 4.64
N VAL A 64 0.93 17.39 3.85
CA VAL A 64 0.93 17.32 2.37
C VAL A 64 1.54 16.01 1.89
N ASP A 65 2.57 15.54 2.58
CA ASP A 65 3.33 14.35 2.22
C ASP A 65 2.67 13.05 2.68
N PHE A 66 1.78 13.10 3.65
CA PHE A 66 1.21 11.90 4.28
C PHE A 66 -0.28 11.74 4.03
N ARG A 67 -1.06 12.82 3.98
CA ARG A 67 -2.52 12.72 3.83
C ARG A 67 -2.86 12.12 2.47
N GLY A 68 -3.68 11.07 2.48
CA GLY A 68 -4.09 10.34 1.28
C GLY A 68 -3.06 9.33 0.76
N GLN A 69 -1.86 9.30 1.32
CA GLN A 69 -0.82 8.32 0.95
C GLN A 69 -1.03 6.98 1.63
N LEU A 70 -0.55 5.92 0.97
CA LEU A 70 -0.47 4.60 1.56
C LEU A 70 0.76 4.52 2.46
N VAL A 71 0.55 4.13 3.71
CA VAL A 71 1.61 4.03 4.71
C VAL A 71 1.44 2.74 5.49
N THR A 72 2.55 2.07 5.78
CA THR A 72 2.62 1.02 6.78
C THR A 72 3.42 1.52 7.97
N VAL A 73 2.91 1.32 9.17
CA VAL A 73 3.52 1.67 10.45
C VAL A 73 3.75 0.41 11.28
N VAL A 74 4.81 0.44 12.09
CA VAL A 74 5.14 -0.60 13.07
C VAL A 74 5.50 0.04 14.40
N GLY A 75 5.20 -0.67 15.49
CA GLY A 75 5.55 -0.28 16.85
C GLY A 75 4.57 -0.83 17.88
N PRO A 76 4.81 -0.55 19.17
CA PRO A 76 3.98 -1.05 20.24
C PRO A 76 2.62 -0.34 20.31
N ILE A 77 1.57 -1.11 20.58
CA ILE A 77 0.25 -0.57 20.93
C ILE A 77 0.36 0.06 22.32
N THR A 78 -0.02 1.33 22.44
CA THR A 78 0.07 2.07 23.71
C THR A 78 -1.28 2.18 24.41
N GLY A 79 -2.38 1.93 23.72
CA GLY A 79 -3.70 1.95 24.34
C GLY A 79 -4.83 2.17 23.35
N ALA A 80 -5.88 2.81 23.84
CA ALA A 80 -7.00 3.24 23.03
C ALA A 80 -7.59 4.54 23.57
N VAL A 81 -8.07 5.38 22.67
CA VAL A 81 -8.69 6.67 22.98
C VAL A 81 -10.06 6.76 22.33
N ASP A 82 -11.01 7.35 23.04
CA ASP A 82 -12.31 7.64 22.48
C ASP A 82 -12.22 8.85 21.53
N GLY A 83 -12.95 8.77 20.44
CA GLY A 83 -13.01 9.80 19.42
C GLY A 83 -14.28 9.65 18.59
N LYS A 84 -14.25 10.17 17.37
CA LYS A 84 -15.39 10.09 16.45
C LYS A 84 -14.93 9.90 15.01
N ILE A 85 -15.73 9.16 14.24
CA ILE A 85 -15.64 9.13 12.80
C ILE A 85 -16.89 9.82 12.27
N GLY A 86 -16.73 11.01 11.71
CA GLY A 86 -17.86 11.91 11.45
C GLY A 86 -18.56 12.27 12.76
N ASN A 87 -19.84 11.89 12.89
CA ASN A 87 -20.64 12.11 14.10
C ASN A 87 -20.81 10.84 14.96
N THR A 88 -20.23 9.72 14.56
CA THR A 88 -20.37 8.45 15.27
C THR A 88 -19.22 8.28 16.27
N PRO A 89 -19.50 8.03 17.56
CA PRO A 89 -18.46 7.69 18.54
C PRO A 89 -17.66 6.47 18.09
N TYR A 90 -16.35 6.54 18.24
CA TYR A 90 -15.44 5.48 17.82
C TYR A 90 -14.25 5.38 18.76
N LYS A 91 -13.84 4.16 19.10
CA LYS A 91 -12.68 3.91 19.96
C LYS A 91 -11.48 3.56 19.08
N PHE A 92 -10.53 4.49 19.02
CA PHE A 92 -9.30 4.33 18.25
C PHE A 92 -8.29 3.58 19.09
N MET A 93 -7.70 2.51 18.55
CA MET A 93 -6.44 1.99 19.08
C MET A 93 -5.33 2.99 18.80
N VAL A 94 -4.45 3.20 19.77
CA VAL A 94 -3.30 4.08 19.67
C VAL A 94 -2.03 3.24 19.70
N MET A 95 -1.10 3.51 18.79
CA MET A 95 0.23 2.92 18.78
C MET A 95 1.31 4.00 18.73
N GLN A 96 2.45 3.71 19.34
CA GLN A 96 3.66 4.52 19.19
C GLN A 96 4.45 3.98 18.00
N VAL A 97 4.69 4.80 17.00
CA VAL A 97 5.40 4.38 15.78
C VAL A 97 6.90 4.36 16.04
N THR A 98 7.52 3.20 15.79
CA THR A 98 8.98 3.01 15.81
C THR A 98 9.56 3.04 14.40
N GLY A 99 8.77 2.68 13.39
CA GLY A 99 9.13 2.77 11.98
C GLY A 99 7.92 2.88 11.07
N TYR A 100 8.09 3.50 9.91
CA TYR A 100 7.04 3.57 8.89
C TYR A 100 7.64 3.50 7.48
N LYS A 101 6.82 3.03 6.53
CA LYS A 101 7.12 3.05 5.09
C LYS A 101 5.96 3.67 4.34
N ARG A 102 6.28 4.64 3.47
CA ARG A 102 5.31 5.19 2.51
C ARG A 102 5.38 4.35 1.25
N TRP A 103 4.23 4.15 0.62
CA TRP A 103 4.13 3.41 -0.62
C TRP A 103 3.60 4.29 -1.74
N HIS A 104 4.08 4.03 -2.94
CA HIS A 104 3.61 4.66 -4.16
C HIS A 104 2.71 3.72 -4.94
N LEU A 105 1.63 4.26 -5.50
CA LEU A 105 0.80 3.53 -6.45
C LEU A 105 1.40 3.72 -7.83
N THR A 106 1.86 2.64 -8.45
CA THR A 106 2.31 2.65 -9.84
C THR A 106 1.37 1.80 -10.69
N GLN A 107 0.99 2.34 -11.84
CA GLN A 107 0.25 1.59 -12.84
C GLN A 107 1.27 0.96 -13.77
N GLN A 108 1.33 -0.37 -13.74
CA GLN A 108 2.14 -1.13 -14.68
C GLN A 108 1.28 -1.55 -15.86
N VAL A 109 1.76 -1.24 -17.06
CA VAL A 109 1.17 -1.71 -18.32
C VAL A 109 1.85 -3.03 -18.66
N ILE A 110 1.11 -4.13 -18.47
CA ILE A 110 1.59 -5.45 -18.86
C ILE A 110 1.30 -5.62 -20.35
N MET A 111 2.35 -5.59 -21.14
CA MET A 111 2.25 -5.94 -22.56
C MET A 111 1.99 -7.44 -22.68
N PRO A 112 1.10 -7.86 -23.60
CA PRO A 112 0.96 -9.27 -23.91
C PRO A 112 2.32 -9.85 -24.33
N PRO A 113 2.61 -11.12 -24.00
CA PRO A 113 3.85 -11.75 -24.40
C PRO A 113 4.01 -11.63 -25.92
N GLN A 114 5.17 -11.11 -26.33
CA GLN A 114 5.50 -11.01 -27.74
C GLN A 114 5.61 -12.42 -28.32
N PRO A 115 5.16 -12.65 -29.55
CA PRO A 115 5.28 -13.95 -30.19
C PRO A 115 6.77 -14.27 -30.34
N ILE A 116 7.22 -15.33 -29.69
CA ILE A 116 8.55 -15.88 -29.96
C ILE A 116 8.42 -16.60 -31.29
N ASP A 117 9.07 -16.07 -32.31
CA ASP A 117 9.15 -16.72 -33.60
C ASP A 117 10.00 -18.01 -33.44
N PRO A 118 9.42 -19.21 -33.69
CA PRO A 118 10.08 -20.49 -33.46
C PRO A 118 11.37 -20.69 -34.26
N TRP A 119 11.60 -19.88 -35.29
CA TRP A 119 12.74 -20.02 -36.21
C TRP A 119 13.98 -19.21 -35.77
N PHE A 120 13.91 -18.46 -34.65
CA PHE A 120 15.03 -17.64 -34.15
C PHE A 120 16.04 -18.41 -33.26
N TYR A 121 15.88 -19.73 -33.07
CA TYR A 121 16.81 -20.58 -32.30
C TYR A 121 17.86 -21.33 -33.16
N GLY A 122 17.99 -21.01 -34.44
CA GLY A 122 18.94 -21.65 -35.36
C GLY A 122 19.76 -20.62 -36.14
N GLY A 123 21.07 -20.64 -35.98
CA GLY A 123 21.95 -19.77 -36.75
C GLY A 123 21.87 -19.98 -38.27
N ARG A 124 22.04 -18.88 -39.01
CA ARG A 124 22.39 -18.73 -40.44
C ARG A 124 21.35 -19.06 -41.53
N GLY A 125 21.14 -18.04 -42.39
CA GLY A 125 20.65 -18.12 -43.78
C GLY A 125 19.14 -17.91 -43.90
N TRP A 126 18.58 -16.94 -44.63
CA TRP A 126 18.88 -16.49 -45.99
C TRP A 126 18.34 -15.05 -46.25
N PRO A 127 18.84 -14.36 -47.29
CA PRO A 127 18.40 -13.02 -47.68
C PRO A 127 17.21 -13.09 -48.64
N TYR A 128 16.31 -12.10 -48.55
CA TYR A 128 15.20 -11.83 -49.48
C TYR A 128 13.92 -12.68 -49.33
N GLY A 129 12.79 -12.01 -49.07
CA GLY A 129 11.47 -12.50 -49.43
C GLY A 129 10.40 -12.48 -48.33
N TYR A 130 9.52 -11.47 -48.41
CA TYR A 130 8.08 -11.51 -48.10
C TYR A 130 7.55 -12.49 -47.03
N GLY A 131 6.99 -11.94 -45.95
CA GLY A 131 5.98 -12.64 -45.15
C GLY A 131 6.01 -12.32 -43.67
N GLY A 132 5.62 -11.09 -43.30
CA GLY A 132 5.36 -10.74 -41.90
C GLY A 132 4.17 -11.53 -41.38
N TRP A 133 4.43 -12.66 -40.73
CA TRP A 133 3.44 -13.48 -40.02
C TRP A 133 3.92 -13.81 -38.61
N GLY A 134 4.50 -12.82 -37.92
CA GLY A 134 4.58 -12.86 -36.46
C GLY A 134 3.18 -12.69 -35.90
N TRP A 135 2.64 -13.73 -35.26
CA TRP A 135 1.30 -13.79 -34.67
C TRP A 135 1.13 -12.76 -33.54
N TYR A 136 0.98 -11.48 -33.86
CA TYR A 136 0.78 -10.42 -32.86
C TYR A 136 -0.43 -10.77 -32.00
N ASN A 137 -0.23 -10.97 -30.70
CA ASN A 137 -1.34 -11.17 -29.77
C ASN A 137 -2.07 -9.81 -29.62
N PRO A 138 -3.28 -9.63 -30.20
CA PRO A 138 -3.94 -8.32 -30.25
C PRO A 138 -4.67 -7.99 -28.93
N GLY A 139 -4.44 -8.79 -27.88
CA GLY A 139 -5.04 -8.58 -26.58
C GLY A 139 -4.68 -7.21 -26.01
N PRO A 140 -5.66 -6.47 -25.42
CA PRO A 140 -5.38 -5.17 -24.84
C PRO A 140 -4.33 -5.32 -23.73
N ALA A 141 -3.39 -4.37 -23.67
CA ALA A 141 -2.46 -4.29 -22.56
C ALA A 141 -3.24 -4.19 -21.24
N ARG A 142 -2.86 -5.00 -20.24
CA ARG A 142 -3.54 -4.99 -18.94
C ARG A 142 -2.88 -3.96 -18.05
N VAL A 143 -3.67 -3.02 -17.53
CA VAL A 143 -3.20 -2.09 -16.49
C VAL A 143 -3.42 -2.74 -15.14
N GLN A 144 -2.34 -2.95 -14.39
CA GLN A 144 -2.41 -3.37 -13.00
C GLN A 144 -1.90 -2.24 -12.12
N THR A 145 -2.67 -1.91 -11.08
CA THR A 145 -2.19 -0.97 -10.06
C THR A 145 -1.45 -1.78 -9.00
N VAL A 146 -0.18 -1.49 -8.82
CA VAL A 146 0.68 -2.17 -7.83
C VAL A 146 1.19 -1.16 -6.81
N VAL A 147 1.36 -1.64 -5.59
CA VAL A 147 1.99 -0.88 -4.49
C VAL A 147 3.49 -1.08 -4.59
N THR A 148 4.23 -0.01 -4.86
CA THR A 148 5.69 0.01 -5.00
C THR A 148 6.36 0.86 -3.93
N GLU A 149 7.65 0.58 -3.75
CA GLU A 149 8.51 1.29 -2.78
C GLU A 149 8.74 2.75 -3.16
#